data_AF-L2FRJ5-F1
#
_entry.id   AF-L2FRJ5-F1
#
_cell.length_a   1.000
_cell.length_b   1.000
_cell.length_c   1.000
_cell.angle_alpha   90.00
_cell.angle_beta   90.00
_cell.angle_gamma   90.00
#
_symmetry.space_group_name_H-M   'P 1'
#
loop_
_entity.id
_entity.type
_entity.pdbx_description
1 polymer ?
#
loop_
_entity_poly.entity_id
_entity_poly.type
_entity_poly.pdbx_seq_one_letter_code
_entity_poly.pdbx_strand_id
1 'polypeptide(L)'
;MAVTESTKRPEVVGALACQRNSYLKTLEAEVISCEKRPPPVAKKNGGKDKSKESNGVGKSEMWLIEFDDSVLFPEGGGQPSDHGTITLLAGDSETPIPIEFVERVGLRCVYHSPQLLSPGDRVRQEVDFQRRWDHMQQHTGQHLLSAVMDNLNPLGWGMGKSGAMNYVDLPRKPTDAELQAIQARCTEIIRSSLPITVETPDDAKVHKMPEDYDQSKGVVRVIRIGDIDRNTCCGTHLSSTSHISLILVHHGESVHGKNYRLYFSVGDRAINLATAAISAMSSTSKLLSCPSAPQEVVQTVKRTQETSSELKKREKKLLADIAQFEAEAAKAKLKASKAVWVHRGDGNADFVKVVTVNVKDTLAASGGLVVVATGEDKQGGQLVVLGQKAGVEALVPKIKDLIKDVKGGGAGDKWQGKVTTWDKGVLVSLKELVEGFSF
;
A
#
# COMPACT_ATOMS: atom_id res chain seq x y z
N MET A 1 25.56 -46.68 16.77
CA MET A 1 24.71 -46.45 17.96
C MET A 1 23.29 -46.69 17.53
N ALA A 2 22.59 -47.63 18.18
CA ALA A 2 21.23 -48.01 17.83
C ALA A 2 20.30 -46.83 18.10
N VAL A 3 19.62 -46.34 17.07
CA VAL A 3 18.57 -45.33 17.19
C VAL A 3 17.40 -46.02 17.89
N THR A 4 17.18 -45.72 19.15
CA THR A 4 15.99 -46.17 19.86
C THR A 4 14.78 -45.49 19.22
N GLU A 5 13.97 -46.23 18.47
CA GLU A 5 12.70 -45.75 17.93
C GLU A 5 11.77 -45.37 19.10
N SER A 6 11.15 -44.18 19.03
CA SER A 6 10.12 -43.79 19.99
C SER A 6 8.94 -44.76 19.91
N THR A 7 8.36 -45.09 21.07
CA THR A 7 7.20 -46.00 21.17
C THR A 7 5.86 -45.28 20.98
N LYS A 8 5.86 -43.95 20.92
CA LYS A 8 4.66 -43.13 20.75
C LYS A 8 4.35 -42.93 19.27
N ARG A 9 3.07 -42.75 18.97
CA ARG A 9 2.60 -42.36 17.64
C ARG A 9 2.29 -40.87 17.63
N PRO A 10 2.64 -40.15 16.54
CA PRO A 10 2.32 -38.74 16.42
C PRO A 10 0.81 -38.52 16.30
N GLU A 11 0.30 -37.52 17.01
CA GLU A 11 -1.06 -37.02 16.87
C GLU A 11 -1.27 -36.43 15.46
N VAL A 12 -2.48 -36.65 14.93
CA VAL A 12 -2.82 -36.22 13.56
C VAL A 12 -3.32 -34.78 13.51
N VAL A 13 -3.11 -34.12 12.38
CA VAL A 13 -3.73 -32.83 12.10
C VAL A 13 -5.25 -32.97 12.09
N GLY A 14 -5.90 -32.17 12.93
CA GLY A 14 -7.31 -32.29 13.32
C GLY A 14 -7.48 -32.69 14.79
N ALA A 15 -6.44 -33.25 15.42
CA ALA A 15 -6.45 -33.69 16.80
C ALA A 15 -5.32 -33.11 17.66
N LEU A 16 -4.40 -32.31 17.11
CA LEU A 16 -3.23 -31.76 17.83
C LEU A 16 -3.62 -30.98 19.10
N ALA A 17 -2.72 -30.90 20.08
CA ALA A 17 -2.92 -30.15 21.33
C ALA A 17 -3.39 -28.71 21.10
N CYS A 18 -2.79 -27.99 20.14
CA CYS A 18 -3.21 -26.63 19.76
C CYS A 18 -4.60 -26.54 19.12
N GLN A 19 -5.10 -27.63 18.53
CA GLN A 19 -6.44 -27.71 17.95
C GLN A 19 -7.49 -28.15 18.97
N ARG A 20 -7.10 -28.93 19.99
CA ARG A 20 -7.95 -29.27 21.15
C ARG A 20 -8.09 -28.08 22.10
N ASN A 21 -7.00 -27.38 22.36
CA ASN A 21 -6.97 -26.16 23.18
C ASN A 21 -6.10 -25.09 22.51
N SER A 22 -6.73 -24.16 21.80
CA SER A 22 -6.02 -23.10 21.08
C SER A 22 -5.35 -22.05 21.98
N TYR A 23 -5.68 -22.04 23.28
CA TYR A 23 -5.07 -21.18 24.29
C TYR A 23 -3.83 -21.82 24.94
N LEU A 24 -3.55 -23.09 24.65
CA LEU A 24 -2.35 -23.76 25.15
C LEU A 24 -1.11 -23.07 24.59
N LYS A 25 -0.22 -22.63 25.49
CA LYS A 25 0.99 -21.88 25.14
C LYS A 25 2.25 -22.74 25.07
N THR A 26 2.29 -23.76 25.91
CA THR A 26 3.44 -24.66 26.04
C THR A 26 2.99 -26.12 26.06
N LEU A 27 3.86 -27.01 25.61
CA LEU A 27 3.63 -28.46 25.63
C LEU A 27 4.97 -29.17 25.77
N GLU A 28 5.04 -30.14 26.67
CA GLU A 28 6.15 -31.09 26.65
C GLU A 28 5.83 -32.21 25.67
N ALA A 29 6.76 -32.49 24.77
CA ALA A 29 6.60 -33.43 23.67
C ALA A 29 7.88 -34.27 23.49
N GLU A 30 7.75 -35.37 22.77
CA GLU A 30 8.83 -36.29 22.44
C GLU A 30 9.09 -36.28 20.94
N VAL A 31 10.36 -36.23 20.53
CA VAL A 31 10.75 -36.33 19.12
C VAL A 31 10.47 -37.75 18.63
N ILE A 32 9.61 -37.88 17.62
CA ILE A 32 9.32 -39.16 16.96
C ILE A 32 10.31 -39.40 15.82
N SER A 33 10.55 -38.38 15.00
CA SER A 33 11.47 -38.48 13.86
C SER A 33 12.15 -37.14 13.61
N CYS A 34 13.39 -37.21 13.11
CA CYS A 34 14.14 -36.06 12.66
C CYS A 34 14.93 -36.42 11.41
N GLU A 35 14.61 -35.78 10.29
CA GLU A 35 15.19 -36.06 8.99
C GLU A 35 15.78 -34.80 8.38
N LYS A 36 16.89 -34.93 7.64
CA LYS A 36 17.47 -33.78 6.94
C LYS A 36 16.53 -33.32 5.84
N ARG A 37 16.21 -32.03 5.79
CA ARG A 37 15.35 -31.46 4.74
C ARG A 37 16.02 -31.70 3.37
N PRO A 38 15.32 -32.34 2.41
CA PRO A 38 15.87 -32.54 1.09
C PRO A 38 16.10 -31.18 0.39
N PRO A 39 17.15 -31.05 -0.44
CA PRO A 39 17.40 -29.82 -1.18
C PRO A 39 16.20 -29.47 -2.08
N PRO A 40 15.88 -28.18 -2.26
CA PRO A 40 14.77 -27.78 -3.11
C PRO A 40 14.96 -28.35 -4.52
N VAL A 41 13.98 -29.13 -4.99
CA VAL A 41 14.01 -29.69 -6.35
C VAL A 41 13.87 -28.52 -7.33
N ALA A 42 14.91 -28.28 -8.13
CA ALA A 42 14.86 -27.28 -9.20
C ALA A 42 13.77 -27.68 -10.20
N LYS A 43 12.63 -26.96 -10.22
CA LYS A 43 11.61 -27.16 -11.25
C LYS A 43 12.18 -26.77 -12.61
N LYS A 44 12.46 -27.77 -13.46
CA LYS A 44 12.67 -27.56 -14.90
C LYS A 44 11.31 -27.29 -15.56
N ASN A 45 11.29 -26.22 -16.35
CA ASN A 45 10.37 -25.87 -17.44
C ASN A 45 9.24 -24.85 -17.14
N GLY A 46 9.39 -23.67 -17.76
CA GLY A 46 8.56 -23.29 -18.91
C GLY A 46 7.18 -22.71 -18.61
N GLY A 47 7.11 -21.44 -18.20
CA GLY A 47 5.87 -20.66 -18.19
C GLY A 47 5.99 -19.43 -17.30
N LYS A 48 5.84 -18.24 -17.87
CA LYS A 48 5.71 -16.99 -17.11
C LYS A 48 4.43 -17.07 -16.28
N ASP A 49 4.54 -17.33 -14.98
CA ASP A 49 3.63 -16.69 -14.03
C ASP A 49 4.23 -16.49 -12.64
N LYS A 50 3.72 -15.45 -12.00
CA LYS A 50 4.36 -14.58 -11.00
C LYS A 50 4.69 -15.24 -9.65
N SER A 51 5.89 -14.93 -9.17
CA SER A 51 6.36 -14.85 -7.78
C SER A 51 5.44 -15.42 -6.68
N LYS A 52 5.68 -16.69 -6.30
CA LYS A 52 5.60 -17.07 -4.88
C LYS A 52 6.89 -16.58 -4.22
N GLU A 53 6.77 -15.60 -3.34
CA GLU A 53 7.85 -15.18 -2.44
C GLU A 53 8.35 -16.42 -1.68
N SER A 54 9.52 -16.91 -2.07
CA SER A 54 10.35 -17.74 -1.20
C SER A 54 10.84 -16.82 -0.08
N ASN A 55 10.12 -16.82 1.05
CA ASN A 55 10.66 -16.23 2.28
C ASN A 55 12.05 -16.84 2.52
N GLY A 56 13.03 -15.95 2.69
CA GLY A 56 14.44 -16.28 2.66
C GLY A 56 14.83 -17.29 3.72
N VAL A 57 15.01 -18.55 3.32
CA VAL A 57 15.80 -19.52 4.08
C VAL A 57 17.20 -19.45 3.49
N GLY A 58 18.14 -18.92 4.28
CA GLY A 58 19.56 -18.94 3.95
C GLY A 58 20.07 -20.36 3.70
N LYS A 59 21.30 -20.49 3.20
CA LYS A 59 22.00 -21.77 2.97
C LYS A 59 22.33 -22.56 4.26
N SER A 60 21.53 -22.45 5.32
CA SER A 60 21.68 -23.26 6.53
C SER A 60 21.00 -24.61 6.35
N GLU A 61 21.62 -25.66 6.86
CA GLU A 61 21.00 -26.99 6.93
C GLU A 61 19.73 -26.91 7.79
N MET A 62 18.63 -27.48 7.32
CA MET A 62 17.35 -27.53 8.02
C MET A 62 16.94 -28.99 8.22
N TRP A 63 16.24 -29.24 9.32
CA TRP A 63 15.75 -30.55 9.73
C TRP A 63 14.23 -30.55 9.80
N LEU A 64 13.62 -31.63 9.34
CA LEU A 64 12.19 -31.89 9.43
C LEU A 64 11.96 -32.75 10.67
N ILE A 65 11.20 -32.23 11.63
CA ILE A 65 10.98 -32.89 12.93
C ILE A 65 9.49 -33.17 13.10
N GLU A 66 9.15 -34.39 13.52
CA GLU A 66 7.80 -34.76 13.94
C GLU A 66 7.83 -35.12 15.42
N PHE A 67 6.85 -34.60 16.16
CA PHE A 67 6.67 -34.82 17.60
C PHE A 67 5.45 -35.72 17.86
N ASP A 68 5.37 -36.29 19.06
CA ASP A 68 4.19 -37.05 19.49
C ASP A 68 2.93 -36.18 19.53
N ASP A 69 3.07 -34.89 19.87
CA ASP A 69 1.99 -33.89 19.76
C ASP A 69 2.58 -32.47 19.57
N SER A 70 1.72 -31.50 19.27
CA SER A 70 2.12 -30.17 18.80
C SER A 70 1.31 -29.02 19.41
N VAL A 71 2.01 -28.07 20.05
CA VAL A 71 1.44 -26.77 20.45
C VAL A 71 1.57 -25.71 19.37
N LEU A 72 2.45 -25.87 18.37
CA LEU A 72 2.48 -24.99 17.20
C LEU A 72 1.51 -25.54 16.14
N PHE A 73 0.68 -24.67 15.57
CA PHE A 73 -0.23 -25.04 14.49
C PHE A 73 0.53 -25.04 13.16
N PRO A 74 0.44 -26.11 12.35
CA PRO A 74 1.14 -26.21 11.07
C PRO A 74 0.59 -25.21 10.06
N GLU A 75 -0.59 -25.43 9.51
CA GLU A 75 -1.32 -24.50 8.67
C GLU A 75 -2.66 -25.15 8.31
N GLY A 76 -3.63 -24.36 7.87
CA GLY A 76 -4.90 -24.92 7.41
C GLY A 76 -6.04 -23.92 7.39
N GLY A 77 -7.02 -24.15 6.51
CA GLY A 77 -8.21 -23.30 6.40
C GLY A 77 -7.91 -21.86 5.97
N GLY A 78 -6.74 -21.60 5.38
CA GLY A 78 -6.28 -20.24 5.05
C GLY A 78 -5.52 -19.53 6.18
N GLN A 79 -5.39 -20.15 7.36
CA GLN A 79 -4.57 -19.66 8.46
C GLN A 79 -3.09 -20.05 8.29
N PRO A 80 -2.15 -19.09 8.38
CA PRO A 80 -0.71 -19.38 8.35
C PRO A 80 -0.22 -20.13 9.59
N SER A 81 0.96 -20.73 9.49
CA SER A 81 1.63 -21.42 10.59
C SER A 81 1.89 -20.53 11.79
N ASP A 82 1.92 -21.14 12.96
CA ASP A 82 2.53 -20.48 14.12
C ASP A 82 4.05 -20.47 14.02
N HIS A 83 4.62 -19.58 14.81
CA HIS A 83 6.03 -19.59 15.17
C HIS A 83 6.14 -19.97 16.64
N GLY A 84 7.35 -20.26 17.08
CA GLY A 84 7.61 -20.57 18.47
C GLY A 84 9.04 -20.99 18.72
N THR A 85 9.25 -21.69 19.81
CA THR A 85 10.54 -22.25 20.19
C THR A 85 10.41 -23.68 20.69
N ILE A 86 11.54 -24.38 20.64
CA ILE A 86 11.70 -25.72 21.21
C ILE A 86 12.92 -25.69 22.14
N THR A 87 12.78 -26.16 23.37
CA THR A 87 13.87 -26.28 24.33
C THR A 87 14.01 -27.74 24.75
N LEU A 88 15.21 -28.32 24.64
CA LEU A 88 15.45 -29.68 25.16
C LEU A 88 15.30 -29.68 26.69
N LEU A 89 14.67 -30.73 27.21
CA LEU A 89 14.53 -30.94 28.66
C LEU A 89 15.71 -31.72 29.26
N ALA A 90 16.53 -32.33 28.41
CA ALA A 90 17.72 -33.07 28.81
C ALA A 90 19.00 -32.37 28.31
N GLY A 91 20.01 -32.28 29.18
CA GLY A 91 21.29 -31.60 28.91
C GLY A 91 21.41 -30.22 29.57
N ASP A 92 22.62 -29.65 29.55
CA ASP A 92 22.95 -28.38 30.23
C ASP A 92 22.56 -27.12 29.43
N SER A 93 22.00 -27.27 28.23
CA SER A 93 21.62 -26.14 27.37
C SER A 93 20.11 -25.91 27.38
N GLU A 94 19.66 -24.93 28.15
CA GLU A 94 18.28 -24.41 28.10
C GLU A 94 18.02 -23.46 26.91
N THR A 95 18.96 -23.36 25.96
CA THR A 95 18.87 -22.43 24.83
C THR A 95 17.67 -22.78 23.93
N PRO A 96 16.68 -21.88 23.77
CA PRO A 96 15.53 -22.13 22.90
C PRO A 96 15.93 -22.14 21.42
N ILE A 97 15.46 -23.16 20.70
CA ILE A 97 15.62 -23.32 19.25
C ILE A 97 14.43 -22.62 18.58
N PRO A 98 14.64 -21.57 17.77
CA PRO A 98 13.54 -20.87 17.10
C PRO A 98 12.95 -21.72 15.98
N ILE A 99 11.62 -21.74 15.91
CA ILE A 99 10.82 -22.38 14.86
C ILE A 99 9.99 -21.30 14.18
N GLU A 100 10.29 -21.06 12.90
CA GLU A 100 9.61 -20.05 12.08
C GLU A 100 8.60 -20.66 11.11
N PHE A 101 8.63 -21.98 10.92
CA PHE A 101 7.73 -22.65 10.01
C PHE A 101 7.39 -24.07 10.47
N VAL A 102 6.10 -24.37 10.44
CA VAL A 102 5.55 -25.69 10.69
C VAL A 102 4.63 -26.00 9.52
N GLU A 103 4.75 -27.18 8.95
CA GLU A 103 4.11 -27.57 7.69
C GLU A 103 3.13 -28.71 7.93
N ARG A 104 2.00 -28.68 7.22
CA ARG A 104 1.08 -29.82 7.15
C ARG A 104 1.44 -30.69 5.95
N VAL A 105 1.78 -31.95 6.20
CA VAL A 105 2.00 -32.95 5.14
C VAL A 105 0.97 -34.06 5.30
N GLY A 106 -0.14 -33.98 4.56
CA GLY A 106 -1.30 -34.84 4.77
C GLY A 106 -1.89 -34.67 6.18
N LEU A 107 -1.75 -35.72 7.02
CA LEU A 107 -2.16 -35.74 8.42
C LEU A 107 -1.01 -35.41 9.41
N ARG A 108 0.21 -35.20 8.92
CA ARG A 108 1.40 -35.00 9.76
C ARG A 108 1.64 -33.53 10.05
N CYS A 109 2.17 -33.25 11.25
CA CYS A 109 2.65 -31.93 11.67
C CYS A 109 4.19 -31.93 11.65
N VAL A 110 4.79 -31.18 10.73
CA VAL A 110 6.23 -31.22 10.46
C VAL A 110 6.88 -29.88 10.78
N TYR A 111 7.80 -29.87 11.73
CA TYR A 111 8.55 -28.69 12.14
C TYR A 111 9.79 -28.52 11.26
N HIS A 112 10.07 -27.28 10.84
CA HIS A 112 11.33 -26.94 10.18
C HIS A 112 12.27 -26.33 11.22
N SER A 113 13.29 -27.09 11.61
CA SER A 113 14.26 -26.72 12.66
C SER A 113 15.64 -26.44 12.07
N PRO A 114 16.38 -25.44 12.56
CA PRO A 114 17.78 -25.21 12.21
C PRO A 114 18.75 -26.17 12.92
N GLN A 115 18.25 -26.97 13.89
CA GLN A 115 19.07 -27.88 14.70
C GLN A 115 18.55 -29.32 14.61
N LEU A 116 19.48 -30.27 14.60
CA LEU A 116 19.20 -31.70 14.67
C LEU A 116 18.77 -32.07 16.09
N LEU A 117 17.69 -32.84 16.21
CA LEU A 117 17.29 -33.51 17.43
C LEU A 117 17.31 -35.03 17.22
N SER A 118 17.45 -35.79 18.30
CA SER A 118 17.42 -37.26 18.27
C SER A 118 16.01 -37.77 18.55
N PRO A 119 15.52 -38.80 17.84
CA PRO A 119 14.32 -39.52 18.26
C PRO A 119 14.41 -39.96 19.72
N GLY A 120 13.33 -39.73 20.48
CA GLY A 120 13.25 -39.94 21.93
C GLY A 120 13.64 -38.73 22.78
N ASP A 121 14.21 -37.67 22.21
CA ASP A 121 14.47 -36.43 22.95
C ASP A 121 13.17 -35.83 23.48
N ARG A 122 13.16 -35.47 24.76
CA ARG A 122 12.05 -34.72 25.37
C ARG A 122 12.31 -33.23 25.26
N VAL A 123 11.31 -32.51 24.79
CA VAL A 123 11.39 -31.06 24.57
C VAL A 123 10.19 -30.35 25.19
N ARG A 124 10.36 -29.07 25.50
CA ARG A 124 9.28 -28.12 25.70
C ARG A 124 9.11 -27.29 24.43
N GLN A 125 7.94 -27.38 23.84
CA GLN A 125 7.49 -26.48 22.78
C GLN A 125 6.82 -25.25 23.42
N GLU A 126 7.07 -24.06 22.87
CA GLU A 126 6.42 -22.81 23.28
C GLU A 126 5.99 -22.03 22.04
N VAL A 127 4.72 -21.61 21.99
CA VAL A 127 4.19 -20.85 20.85
C VAL A 127 4.45 -19.35 21.03
N ASP A 128 4.74 -18.65 19.92
CA ASP A 128 4.58 -17.19 19.87
C ASP A 128 3.08 -16.88 20.03
N PHE A 129 2.68 -16.64 21.27
CA PHE A 129 1.27 -16.48 21.59
C PHE A 129 0.68 -15.19 21.03
N GLN A 130 1.50 -14.15 20.79
CA GLN A 130 1.02 -12.92 20.18
C GLN A 130 0.60 -13.16 18.73
N ARG A 131 1.42 -13.92 17.98
CA ARG A 131 1.07 -14.37 16.63
C ARG A 131 -0.15 -15.28 16.63
N ARG A 132 -0.19 -16.28 17.53
CA ARG A 132 -1.33 -17.19 17.67
C ARG A 132 -2.62 -16.42 17.96
N TRP A 133 -2.57 -15.46 18.86
CA TRP A 133 -3.70 -14.61 19.23
C TRP A 133 -4.23 -13.82 18.04
N ASP A 134 -3.33 -13.15 17.30
CA ASP A 134 -3.69 -12.44 16.08
C ASP A 134 -4.37 -13.36 15.06
N HIS A 135 -3.78 -14.52 14.77
CA HIS A 135 -4.37 -15.49 13.85
C HIS A 135 -5.75 -15.98 14.30
N MET A 136 -5.93 -16.30 15.59
CA MET A 136 -7.23 -16.70 16.14
C MET A 136 -8.27 -15.59 16.01
N GLN A 137 -7.89 -14.33 16.25
CA GLN A 137 -8.76 -13.17 16.03
C GLN A 137 -9.17 -13.07 14.57
N GLN A 138 -8.22 -13.10 13.63
CA GLN A 138 -8.51 -12.96 12.20
C GLN A 138 -9.41 -14.10 11.70
N HIS A 139 -9.11 -15.34 12.09
CA HIS A 139 -9.84 -16.51 11.65
C HIS A 139 -11.25 -16.55 12.23
N THR A 140 -11.39 -16.37 13.55
CA THR A 140 -12.70 -16.35 14.21
C THR A 140 -13.54 -15.17 13.70
N GLY A 141 -12.93 -14.00 13.53
CA GLY A 141 -13.62 -12.83 12.99
C GLY A 141 -14.12 -13.05 11.56
N GLN A 142 -13.39 -13.80 10.74
CA GLN A 142 -13.86 -14.18 9.41
C GLN A 142 -15.06 -15.13 9.46
N HIS A 143 -15.07 -16.13 10.36
CA HIS A 143 -16.24 -17.02 10.54
C HIS A 143 -17.47 -16.21 10.94
N LEU A 144 -17.32 -15.34 11.95
CA LEU A 144 -18.41 -14.45 12.38
C LEU A 144 -18.89 -13.55 11.25
N LEU A 145 -17.97 -12.91 10.51
CA LEU A 145 -18.33 -12.03 9.40
C LEU A 145 -19.07 -12.80 8.30
N SER A 146 -18.64 -14.03 7.99
CA SER A 146 -19.27 -14.86 6.96
C SER A 146 -20.65 -15.34 7.38
N ALA A 147 -20.83 -15.73 8.64
CA ALA A 147 -22.14 -16.08 9.19
C ALA A 147 -23.14 -14.91 9.12
N VAL A 148 -22.68 -13.69 9.37
CA VAL A 148 -23.50 -12.48 9.25
C VAL A 148 -23.82 -12.15 7.78
N MET A 149 -22.95 -12.52 6.85
CA MET A 149 -23.11 -12.28 5.40
C MET A 149 -23.64 -13.50 4.64
N ASP A 150 -24.25 -14.48 5.30
CA ASP A 150 -24.68 -15.73 4.67
C ASP A 150 -25.57 -15.48 3.43
N ASN A 151 -26.47 -14.51 3.52
CA ASN A 151 -27.35 -14.09 2.42
C ASN A 151 -26.61 -13.49 1.20
N LEU A 152 -25.33 -13.12 1.35
CA LEU A 152 -24.47 -12.63 0.28
C LEU A 152 -23.67 -13.74 -0.41
N ASN A 153 -23.73 -14.98 0.08
CA ASN A 153 -23.03 -16.15 -0.45
C ASN A 153 -21.52 -15.93 -0.67
N PRO A 154 -20.72 -15.75 0.40
CA PRO A 154 -19.27 -15.57 0.28
C PRO A 154 -18.60 -16.69 -0.54
N LEU A 155 -17.72 -16.31 -1.47
CA LEU A 155 -17.08 -17.23 -2.42
C LEU A 155 -15.73 -17.77 -1.91
N GLY A 156 -15.07 -17.00 -1.05
CA GLY A 156 -13.75 -17.31 -0.52
C GLY A 156 -13.21 -16.15 0.31
N TRP A 157 -12.12 -16.39 1.03
CA TRP A 157 -11.49 -15.37 1.86
C TRP A 157 -9.97 -15.53 1.85
N GLY A 158 -9.29 -14.49 2.31
CA GLY A 158 -7.85 -14.54 2.57
C GLY A 158 -7.47 -13.76 3.81
N MET A 159 -6.60 -14.37 4.62
CA MET A 159 -5.95 -13.70 5.74
C MET A 159 -4.80 -12.85 5.22
N GLY A 160 -4.83 -11.55 5.48
CA GLY A 160 -3.70 -10.68 5.18
C GLY A 160 -2.49 -11.05 6.03
N LYS A 161 -1.27 -10.74 5.55
CA LYS A 161 -0.07 -10.76 6.42
C LYS A 161 -0.24 -9.76 7.57
N SER A 162 0.54 -9.89 8.64
CA SER A 162 0.53 -8.91 9.73
C SER A 162 0.70 -7.49 9.18
N GLY A 163 -0.14 -6.56 9.64
CA GLY A 163 -0.22 -5.18 9.13
C GLY A 163 -1.04 -4.98 7.85
N ALA A 164 -1.48 -6.06 7.18
CA ALA A 164 -2.38 -6.00 6.03
C ALA A 164 -3.83 -6.36 6.42
N MET A 165 -4.78 -5.91 5.59
CA MET A 165 -6.21 -6.24 5.72
C MET A 165 -6.48 -7.68 5.27
N ASN A 166 -7.49 -8.29 5.89
CA ASN A 166 -8.10 -9.51 5.37
C ASN A 166 -9.10 -9.15 4.28
N TYR A 167 -9.52 -10.14 3.50
CA TYR A 167 -10.57 -9.95 2.51
C TYR A 167 -11.50 -11.14 2.41
N VAL A 168 -12.71 -10.86 1.92
CA VAL A 168 -13.72 -11.84 1.51
C VAL A 168 -14.19 -11.49 0.10
N ASP A 169 -14.28 -12.50 -0.76
CA ASP A 169 -14.80 -12.34 -2.12
C ASP A 169 -16.29 -12.66 -2.13
N LEU A 170 -17.08 -11.76 -2.70
CA LEU A 170 -18.54 -11.82 -2.80
C LEU A 170 -18.97 -11.85 -4.28
N PRO A 171 -20.14 -12.41 -4.62
CA PRO A 171 -20.62 -12.48 -6.00
C PRO A 171 -21.10 -11.12 -6.55
N ARG A 172 -21.25 -10.11 -5.67
CA ARG A 172 -21.61 -8.73 -6.02
C ARG A 172 -21.10 -7.75 -4.96
N LYS A 173 -21.08 -6.47 -5.30
CA LYS A 173 -20.88 -5.38 -4.34
C LYS A 173 -22.07 -5.29 -3.36
N PRO A 174 -21.84 -5.27 -2.04
CA PRO A 174 -22.87 -4.93 -1.06
C PRO A 174 -23.28 -3.47 -1.17
N THR A 175 -24.55 -3.19 -0.89
CA THR A 175 -25.05 -1.82 -0.74
C THR A 175 -24.53 -1.20 0.57
N ASP A 176 -24.53 0.14 0.65
CA ASP A 176 -24.08 0.82 1.87
C ASP A 176 -24.95 0.46 3.10
N ALA A 177 -26.26 0.21 2.88
CA ALA A 177 -27.17 -0.26 3.92
C ALA A 177 -26.81 -1.67 4.41
N GLU A 178 -26.44 -2.58 3.50
CA GLU A 178 -25.95 -3.92 3.86
C GLU A 178 -24.65 -3.83 4.65
N LEU A 179 -23.68 -3.01 4.22
CA LEU A 179 -22.41 -2.84 4.95
C LEU A 179 -22.63 -2.33 6.38
N GLN A 180 -23.53 -1.35 6.56
CA GLN A 180 -23.90 -0.85 7.88
C GLN A 180 -24.57 -1.91 8.74
N ALA A 181 -25.50 -2.68 8.16
CA ALA A 181 -26.19 -3.77 8.86
C ALA A 181 -25.22 -4.88 9.29
N ILE A 182 -24.28 -5.27 8.40
CA ILE A 182 -23.23 -6.25 8.69
C ILE A 182 -22.37 -5.77 9.86
N GLN A 183 -21.86 -4.53 9.78
CA GLN A 183 -21.02 -3.95 10.83
C GLN A 183 -21.73 -3.90 12.19
N ALA A 184 -22.99 -3.48 12.20
CA ALA A 184 -23.82 -3.42 13.41
C ALA A 184 -24.04 -4.82 13.99
N ARG A 185 -24.41 -5.80 13.15
CA ARG A 185 -24.71 -7.16 13.56
C ARG A 185 -23.47 -7.89 14.10
N CYS A 186 -22.32 -7.75 13.45
CA CYS A 186 -21.05 -8.28 13.99
C CYS A 186 -20.76 -7.70 15.37
N THR A 187 -20.95 -6.39 15.55
CA THR A 187 -20.72 -5.69 16.83
C THR A 187 -21.64 -6.21 17.94
N GLU A 188 -22.92 -6.43 17.63
CA GLU A 188 -23.91 -6.98 18.55
C GLU A 188 -23.53 -8.39 19.03
N ILE A 189 -23.13 -9.27 18.10
CA ILE A 189 -22.72 -10.64 18.41
C ILE A 189 -21.44 -10.68 19.25
N ILE A 190 -20.47 -9.81 18.95
CA ILE A 190 -19.25 -9.67 19.76
C ILE A 190 -19.60 -9.28 21.20
N ARG A 191 -20.48 -8.29 21.38
CA ARG A 191 -20.95 -7.85 22.70
C ARG A 191 -21.73 -8.90 23.46
N SER A 192 -22.42 -9.78 22.74
CA SER A 192 -23.18 -10.89 23.33
C SER A 192 -22.29 -11.99 23.91
N SER A 193 -20.97 -11.96 23.63
CA SER A 193 -19.99 -12.91 24.19
C SER A 193 -20.40 -14.38 24.01
N LEU A 194 -20.86 -14.72 22.81
CA LEU A 194 -21.31 -16.07 22.48
C LEU A 194 -20.14 -17.07 22.62
N PRO A 195 -20.39 -18.28 23.15
CA PRO A 195 -19.37 -19.30 23.25
C PRO A 195 -18.96 -19.80 21.86
N ILE A 196 -17.68 -20.08 21.71
CA ILE A 196 -17.13 -20.72 20.52
C ILE A 196 -16.60 -22.09 20.94
N THR A 197 -17.11 -23.13 20.27
CA THR A 197 -16.86 -24.53 20.64
C THR A 197 -16.34 -25.31 19.44
N VAL A 198 -15.58 -26.37 19.75
CA VAL A 198 -15.01 -27.29 18.78
C VAL A 198 -15.64 -28.65 19.01
N GLU A 199 -16.27 -29.18 17.97
CA GLU A 199 -16.86 -30.51 17.93
C GLU A 199 -16.09 -31.38 16.93
N THR A 200 -16.08 -32.70 17.15
CA THR A 200 -15.56 -33.68 16.20
C THR A 200 -16.61 -34.77 15.95
N PRO A 201 -17.71 -34.44 15.24
CA PRO A 201 -18.79 -35.38 15.03
C PRO A 201 -18.45 -36.38 13.92
N ASP A 202 -18.83 -37.65 14.11
CA ASP A 202 -18.56 -38.74 13.15
C ASP A 202 -19.28 -38.54 11.80
N ASP A 203 -20.37 -37.77 11.79
CA ASP A 203 -21.24 -37.53 10.63
C ASP A 203 -21.03 -36.15 9.98
N ALA A 204 -19.92 -35.48 10.30
CA ALA A 204 -19.62 -34.14 9.78
C ALA A 204 -19.70 -34.08 8.25
N LYS A 205 -20.62 -33.27 7.71
CA LYS A 205 -20.67 -33.00 6.26
C LYS A 205 -19.51 -32.08 5.89
N VAL A 206 -18.59 -32.60 5.08
CA VAL A 206 -17.41 -31.87 4.64
C VAL A 206 -17.64 -31.32 3.24
N HIS A 207 -17.69 -30.00 3.10
CA HIS A 207 -17.90 -29.36 1.79
C HIS A 207 -16.61 -29.25 0.97
N LYS A 208 -15.44 -29.10 1.62
CA LYS A 208 -14.15 -28.94 0.94
C LYS A 208 -12.99 -29.33 1.88
N MET A 209 -12.14 -30.25 1.43
CA MET A 209 -10.89 -30.63 2.11
C MET A 209 -9.72 -30.55 1.14
N PRO A 210 -8.48 -30.40 1.65
CA PRO A 210 -7.28 -30.62 0.85
C PRO A 210 -7.27 -32.02 0.24
N GLU A 211 -6.79 -32.15 -1.00
CA GLU A 211 -6.70 -33.43 -1.72
C GLU A 211 -5.82 -34.46 -1.00
N ASP A 212 -4.84 -33.99 -0.22
CA ASP A 212 -3.90 -34.82 0.54
C ASP A 212 -4.41 -35.21 1.94
N TYR A 213 -5.65 -34.84 2.30
CA TYR A 213 -6.24 -35.16 3.60
C TYR A 213 -7.03 -36.48 3.57
N ASP A 214 -6.48 -37.53 4.18
CA ASP A 214 -7.14 -38.83 4.33
C ASP A 214 -8.24 -38.77 5.40
N GLN A 215 -9.48 -38.53 4.99
CA GLN A 215 -10.64 -38.44 5.90
C GLN A 215 -10.92 -39.74 6.66
N SER A 216 -10.51 -40.90 6.14
CA SER A 216 -10.73 -42.18 6.83
C SER A 216 -9.85 -42.35 8.08
N LYS A 217 -8.80 -41.54 8.20
CA LYS A 217 -7.83 -41.57 9.30
C LYS A 217 -7.70 -40.23 10.03
N GLY A 218 -8.16 -39.14 9.41
CA GLY A 218 -8.14 -37.80 9.97
C GLY A 218 -9.32 -37.51 10.89
N VAL A 219 -9.27 -36.36 11.56
CA VAL A 219 -10.33 -35.87 12.45
C VAL A 219 -10.97 -34.62 11.85
N VAL A 220 -12.26 -34.71 11.54
CA VAL A 220 -13.03 -33.56 11.04
C VAL A 220 -13.49 -32.71 12.23
N ARG A 221 -12.99 -31.48 12.28
CA ARG A 221 -13.38 -30.49 13.29
C ARG A 221 -14.49 -29.59 12.76
N VAL A 222 -15.52 -29.39 13.58
CA VAL A 222 -16.61 -28.45 13.36
C VAL A 222 -16.52 -27.35 14.42
N ILE A 223 -16.42 -26.11 13.96
CA ILE A 223 -16.38 -24.93 14.81
C ILE A 223 -17.79 -24.35 14.86
N ARG A 224 -18.26 -24.08 16.07
CA ARG A 224 -19.59 -23.55 16.33
C ARG A 224 -19.49 -22.23 17.06
N ILE A 225 -20.13 -21.19 16.53
CA ILE A 225 -20.25 -19.87 17.17
C ILE A 225 -21.70 -19.73 17.64
N GLY A 226 -21.94 -19.93 18.94
CA GLY A 226 -23.30 -19.98 19.48
C GLY A 226 -24.25 -20.82 18.60
N ASP A 227 -25.39 -20.25 18.23
CA ASP A 227 -26.36 -20.89 17.33
C ASP A 227 -26.32 -20.32 15.89
N ILE A 228 -25.40 -19.39 15.61
CA ILE A 228 -25.39 -18.60 14.37
C ILE A 228 -24.49 -19.17 13.28
N ASP A 229 -23.54 -20.03 13.66
CA ASP A 229 -22.58 -20.59 12.73
C ASP A 229 -22.15 -22.00 13.16
N ARG A 230 -22.01 -22.89 12.17
CA ARG A 230 -21.50 -24.26 12.36
C ARG A 230 -20.77 -24.72 11.11
N ASN A 231 -19.45 -24.56 11.07
CA ASN A 231 -18.64 -24.83 9.89
C ASN A 231 -17.48 -25.80 10.16
N THR A 232 -17.17 -26.65 9.19
CA THR A 232 -15.95 -27.48 9.23
C THR A 232 -14.72 -26.59 9.07
N CYS A 233 -13.82 -26.61 10.06
CA CYS A 233 -12.59 -25.82 10.01
C CYS A 233 -11.48 -26.44 10.86
N CYS A 234 -10.26 -26.47 10.32
CA CYS A 234 -9.09 -27.02 11.00
C CYS A 234 -8.22 -25.97 11.73
N GLY A 235 -8.53 -24.68 11.61
CA GLY A 235 -7.76 -23.58 12.22
C GLY A 235 -7.90 -23.46 13.74
N THR A 236 -7.14 -22.55 14.33
CA THR A 236 -7.27 -22.22 15.76
C THR A 236 -8.28 -21.10 15.96
N HIS A 237 -9.08 -21.19 17.02
CA HIS A 237 -10.21 -20.29 17.26
C HIS A 237 -10.19 -19.74 18.68
N LEU A 238 -10.78 -18.55 18.82
CA LEU A 238 -11.08 -17.98 20.13
C LEU A 238 -12.16 -18.80 20.84
N SER A 239 -12.26 -18.69 22.16
CA SER A 239 -13.29 -19.38 22.96
C SER A 239 -14.59 -18.59 23.13
N SER A 240 -14.57 -17.29 22.81
CA SER A 240 -15.73 -16.39 22.91
C SER A 240 -15.67 -15.32 21.83
N THR A 241 -16.83 -14.89 21.33
CA THR A 241 -16.93 -13.77 20.38
C THR A 241 -16.44 -12.45 20.99
N SER A 242 -16.45 -12.30 22.31
CA SER A 242 -15.94 -11.07 22.96
C SER A 242 -14.42 -10.91 22.81
N HIS A 243 -13.67 -12.00 22.65
CA HIS A 243 -12.22 -11.98 22.42
C HIS A 243 -11.82 -11.46 21.03
N ILE A 244 -12.79 -11.34 20.11
CA ILE A 244 -12.61 -10.70 18.80
C ILE A 244 -12.33 -9.19 18.97
N SER A 245 -12.82 -8.59 20.06
CA SER A 245 -12.82 -7.15 20.36
C SER A 245 -13.66 -6.33 19.38
N LEU A 246 -13.25 -6.25 18.12
CA LEU A 246 -14.00 -5.55 17.07
C LEU A 246 -13.65 -6.06 15.68
N ILE A 247 -14.59 -5.89 14.75
CA ILE A 247 -14.39 -6.09 13.31
C ILE A 247 -14.64 -4.74 12.66
N LEU A 248 -13.78 -4.30 11.73
CA LEU A 248 -14.04 -3.15 10.88
C LEU A 248 -14.16 -3.60 9.44
N VAL A 249 -15.30 -3.32 8.83
CA VAL A 249 -15.53 -3.46 7.39
C VAL A 249 -15.03 -2.20 6.70
N HIS A 250 -14.18 -2.36 5.67
CA HIS A 250 -13.52 -1.26 4.97
C HIS A 250 -14.17 -0.97 3.61
N HIS A 251 -13.36 -0.47 2.70
CA HIS A 251 -13.67 -0.43 1.28
C HIS A 251 -13.58 -1.83 0.67
N GLY A 252 -14.01 -1.93 -0.58
CA GLY A 252 -13.75 -3.09 -1.41
C GLY A 252 -13.53 -2.68 -2.86
N GLU A 253 -13.14 -3.64 -3.68
CA GLU A 253 -12.86 -3.43 -5.09
C GLU A 253 -13.52 -4.50 -5.97
N SER A 254 -13.84 -4.13 -7.21
CA SER A 254 -14.33 -5.12 -8.17
C SER A 254 -13.17 -6.02 -8.59
N VAL A 255 -13.39 -7.33 -8.52
CA VAL A 255 -12.45 -8.33 -9.02
C VAL A 255 -13.01 -8.96 -10.30
N HIS A 256 -12.48 -10.10 -10.74
CA HIS A 256 -12.85 -10.70 -12.03
C HIS A 256 -14.37 -10.94 -12.17
N GLY A 257 -14.95 -10.46 -13.27
CA GLY A 257 -16.38 -10.60 -13.55
C GLY A 257 -17.25 -9.70 -12.69
N LYS A 258 -18.26 -10.29 -12.02
CA LYS A 258 -19.19 -9.59 -11.11
C LYS A 258 -18.73 -9.62 -9.65
N ASN A 259 -17.65 -10.35 -9.37
CA ASN A 259 -17.21 -10.58 -8.01
C ASN A 259 -16.62 -9.30 -7.40
N TYR A 260 -16.78 -9.15 -6.08
CA TYR A 260 -16.36 -8.00 -5.33
C TYR A 260 -15.56 -8.43 -4.10
N ARG A 261 -14.37 -7.87 -3.93
CA ARG A 261 -13.51 -8.13 -2.78
C ARG A 261 -13.78 -7.09 -1.71
N LEU A 262 -14.33 -7.52 -0.59
CA LEU A 262 -14.56 -6.68 0.58
C LEU A 262 -13.40 -6.84 1.56
N TYR A 263 -12.73 -5.74 1.93
CA TYR A 263 -11.66 -5.75 2.91
C TYR A 263 -12.20 -5.57 4.32
N PHE A 264 -11.59 -6.25 5.28
CA PHE A 264 -11.93 -6.12 6.70
C PHE A 264 -10.69 -6.30 7.59
N SER A 265 -10.75 -5.80 8.82
CA SER A 265 -9.75 -6.07 9.85
C SER A 265 -10.42 -6.48 11.15
N VAL A 266 -9.72 -7.27 11.96
CA VAL A 266 -10.24 -7.83 13.21
C VAL A 266 -9.28 -7.57 14.37
N GLY A 267 -9.83 -7.34 15.55
CA GLY A 267 -9.11 -7.30 16.81
C GLY A 267 -7.99 -6.28 16.82
N ASP A 268 -6.80 -6.70 17.23
CA ASP A 268 -5.66 -5.80 17.44
C ASP A 268 -5.21 -5.15 16.13
N ARG A 269 -5.36 -5.83 14.98
CA ARG A 269 -5.10 -5.22 13.66
C ARG A 269 -6.05 -4.07 13.38
N ALA A 270 -7.32 -4.20 13.76
CA ALA A 270 -8.31 -3.15 13.56
C ALA A 270 -8.08 -1.96 14.51
N ILE A 271 -7.70 -2.24 15.76
CA ILE A 271 -7.31 -1.21 16.74
C ILE A 271 -6.08 -0.43 16.25
N ASN A 272 -5.05 -1.11 15.77
CA ASN A 272 -3.83 -0.50 15.26
C ASN A 272 -4.12 0.38 14.04
N LEU A 273 -4.97 -0.09 13.12
CA LEU A 273 -5.39 0.70 11.96
C LEU A 273 -6.16 1.96 12.37
N ALA A 274 -7.12 1.85 13.29
CA ALA A 274 -7.88 2.99 13.79
C ALA A 274 -6.97 4.00 14.49
N THR A 275 -6.02 3.53 15.29
CA THR A 275 -5.02 4.37 15.98
C THR A 275 -4.12 5.10 14.97
N ALA A 276 -3.68 4.42 13.92
CA ALA A 276 -2.90 5.05 12.84
C ALA A 276 -3.73 6.10 12.09
N ALA A 277 -5.01 5.84 11.82
CA ALA A 277 -5.91 6.79 11.18
C ALA A 277 -6.16 8.04 12.04
N ILE A 278 -6.36 7.89 13.35
CA ILE A 278 -6.50 9.01 14.30
C ILE A 278 -5.20 9.84 14.34
N SER A 279 -4.04 9.19 14.38
CA SER A 279 -2.73 9.85 14.37
C SER A 279 -2.47 10.62 13.06
N ALA A 280 -2.86 10.03 11.92
CA ALA A 280 -2.80 10.69 10.63
C ALA A 280 -3.72 11.91 10.59
N MET A 281 -4.96 11.79 11.06
CA MET A 281 -5.92 12.89 11.13
C MET A 281 -5.40 14.04 11.99
N SER A 282 -4.84 13.75 13.17
CA SER A 282 -4.22 14.74 14.06
C SER A 282 -3.01 15.42 13.42
N SER A 283 -2.20 14.68 12.67
CA SER A 283 -1.05 15.25 11.94
C SER A 283 -1.52 16.16 10.81
N THR A 284 -2.52 15.74 10.03
CA THR A 284 -3.12 16.55 8.97
C THR A 284 -3.78 17.82 9.52
N SER A 285 -4.48 17.73 10.65
CA SER A 285 -5.15 18.89 11.24
C SER A 285 -4.13 19.95 11.71
N LYS A 286 -2.98 19.53 12.24
CA LYS A 286 -1.85 20.42 12.58
C LYS A 286 -1.27 21.12 11.35
N LEU A 287 -1.07 20.39 10.24
CA LEU A 287 -0.60 20.98 8.98
C LEU A 287 -1.57 22.03 8.43
N LEU A 288 -2.86 21.83 8.65
CA LEU A 288 -3.92 22.73 8.22
C LEU A 288 -4.30 23.79 9.27
N SER A 289 -3.66 23.77 10.44
CA SER A 289 -3.98 24.63 11.59
C SER A 289 -5.48 24.64 11.93
N CYS A 290 -6.09 23.45 12.00
CA CYS A 290 -7.53 23.28 12.28
C CYS A 290 -7.78 22.22 13.36
N PRO A 291 -9.00 22.17 13.94
CA PRO A 291 -9.40 21.09 14.85
C PRO A 291 -9.26 19.71 14.20
N SER A 292 -8.89 18.70 14.99
CA SER A 292 -8.67 17.32 14.50
C SER A 292 -9.94 16.52 14.25
N ALA A 293 -11.12 17.12 14.42
CA ALA A 293 -12.39 16.48 14.10
C ALA A 293 -12.45 16.20 12.58
N PRO A 294 -12.78 14.98 12.13
CA PRO A 294 -12.70 14.61 10.71
C PRO A 294 -13.46 15.55 9.76
N GLN A 295 -14.65 16.01 10.15
CA GLN A 295 -15.46 16.93 9.36
C GLN A 295 -14.80 18.31 9.22
N GLU A 296 -14.18 18.82 10.29
CA GLU A 296 -13.46 20.09 10.31
C GLU A 296 -12.22 20.06 9.42
N VAL A 297 -11.48 18.93 9.43
CA VAL A 297 -10.34 18.71 8.54
C VAL A 297 -10.80 18.73 7.08
N VAL A 298 -11.87 18.00 6.74
CA VAL A 298 -12.42 17.97 5.37
C VAL A 298 -12.88 19.36 4.92
N GLN A 299 -13.59 20.10 5.78
CA GLN A 299 -14.05 21.45 5.48
C GLN A 299 -12.86 22.42 5.27
N THR A 300 -11.81 22.29 6.08
CA THR A 300 -10.60 23.11 5.94
C THR A 300 -9.86 22.79 4.65
N VAL A 301 -9.78 21.52 4.24
CA VAL A 301 -9.21 21.12 2.95
C VAL A 301 -9.99 21.75 1.79
N LYS A 302 -11.33 21.70 1.82
CA LYS A 302 -12.18 22.31 0.79
C LYS A 302 -11.94 23.82 0.69
N ARG A 303 -11.96 24.53 1.83
CA ARG A 303 -11.68 25.97 1.89
C ARG A 303 -10.29 26.31 1.34
N THR A 304 -9.27 25.53 1.68
CA THR A 304 -7.91 25.74 1.16
C THR A 304 -7.84 25.54 -0.36
N GLN A 305 -8.57 24.56 -0.91
CA GLN A 305 -8.67 24.36 -2.36
C GLN A 305 -9.37 25.55 -3.06
N GLU A 306 -10.47 26.03 -2.48
CA GLU A 306 -11.21 27.20 -2.98
C GLU A 306 -10.32 28.46 -2.97
N THR A 307 -9.69 28.77 -1.83
CA THR A 307 -8.75 29.90 -1.71
C THR A 307 -7.58 29.78 -2.70
N SER A 308 -7.02 28.58 -2.90
CA SER A 308 -5.96 28.37 -3.89
C SER A 308 -6.45 28.66 -5.31
N SER A 309 -7.67 28.25 -5.65
CA SER A 309 -8.26 28.56 -6.95
C SER A 309 -8.51 30.06 -7.13
N GLU A 310 -8.96 30.76 -6.09
CA GLU A 310 -9.20 32.21 -6.13
C GLU A 310 -7.90 33.00 -6.27
N LEU A 311 -6.85 32.61 -5.52
CA LEU A 311 -5.52 33.22 -5.62
C LEU A 311 -4.95 33.09 -7.04
N LYS A 312 -5.06 31.92 -7.68
CA LYS A 312 -4.63 31.73 -9.08
C LYS A 312 -5.39 32.62 -10.06
N LYS A 313 -6.71 32.81 -9.86
CA LYS A 313 -7.51 33.73 -10.69
C LYS A 313 -7.06 35.18 -10.49
N ARG A 314 -6.80 35.58 -9.24
CA ARG A 314 -6.33 36.93 -8.91
C ARG A 314 -4.94 37.19 -9.45
N GLU A 315 -4.02 36.25 -9.29
CA GLU A 315 -2.67 36.28 -9.87
C GLU A 315 -2.73 36.49 -11.38
N LYS A 316 -3.57 35.71 -12.09
CA LYS A 316 -3.75 35.87 -13.54
C LYS A 316 -4.23 37.27 -13.92
N LYS A 317 -5.19 37.82 -13.17
CA LYS A 317 -5.71 39.18 -13.42
C LYS A 317 -4.63 40.24 -13.19
N LEU A 318 -3.92 40.17 -12.06
CA LEU A 318 -2.84 41.10 -11.73
C LEU A 318 -1.71 41.05 -12.76
N LEU A 319 -1.34 39.84 -13.22
CA LEU A 319 -0.31 39.69 -14.24
C LEU A 319 -0.74 40.29 -15.58
N ALA A 320 -2.03 40.20 -15.94
CA ALA A 320 -2.57 40.88 -17.12
C ALA A 320 -2.54 42.41 -16.98
N ASP A 321 -2.90 42.95 -15.81
CA ASP A 321 -2.81 44.39 -15.53
C ASP A 321 -1.34 44.88 -15.62
N ILE A 322 -0.39 44.14 -15.05
CA ILE A 322 1.05 44.43 -15.16
C ILE A 322 1.51 44.39 -16.62
N ALA A 323 1.10 43.38 -17.40
CA ALA A 323 1.41 43.32 -18.82
C ALA A 323 0.88 44.54 -19.59
N GLN A 324 -0.29 45.08 -19.23
CA GLN A 324 -0.81 46.30 -19.83
C GLN A 324 0.10 47.50 -19.51
N PHE A 325 0.52 47.66 -18.25
CA PHE A 325 1.43 48.75 -17.87
C PHE A 325 2.80 48.65 -18.54
N GLU A 326 3.38 47.44 -18.61
CA GLU A 326 4.64 47.18 -19.30
C GLU A 326 4.53 47.47 -20.81
N ALA A 327 3.38 47.17 -21.42
CA ALA A 327 3.12 47.52 -22.81
C ALA A 327 3.05 49.04 -23.03
N GLU A 328 2.36 49.78 -22.16
CA GLU A 328 2.31 51.24 -22.23
C GLU A 328 3.69 51.88 -22.02
N ALA A 329 4.48 51.36 -21.09
CA ALA A 329 5.87 51.79 -20.89
C ALA A 329 6.73 51.51 -22.14
N ALA A 330 6.56 50.34 -22.76
CA ALA A 330 7.25 50.00 -24.01
C ALA A 330 6.86 50.93 -25.16
N LYS A 331 5.56 51.24 -25.33
CA LYS A 331 5.08 52.22 -26.31
C LYS A 331 5.71 53.60 -26.11
N ALA A 332 5.82 54.06 -24.86
CA ALA A 332 6.45 55.34 -24.55
C ALA A 332 7.94 55.34 -24.93
N LYS A 333 8.68 54.27 -24.60
CA LYS A 333 10.10 54.11 -24.96
C LYS A 333 10.33 54.04 -26.47
N LEU A 334 9.43 53.39 -27.21
CA LEU A 334 9.51 53.30 -28.68
C LEU A 334 9.45 54.67 -29.39
N LYS A 335 9.00 55.73 -28.73
CA LYS A 335 9.04 57.09 -29.28
C LYS A 335 10.44 57.70 -29.26
N ALA A 336 11.32 57.22 -28.37
CA ALA A 336 12.67 57.75 -28.16
C ALA A 336 13.79 56.77 -28.59
N SER A 337 13.47 55.49 -28.79
CA SER A 337 14.45 54.44 -29.10
C SER A 337 13.92 53.48 -30.15
N LYS A 338 14.83 53.01 -31.03
CA LYS A 338 14.50 52.03 -32.09
C LYS A 338 14.29 50.61 -31.58
N ALA A 339 14.83 50.26 -30.41
CA ALA A 339 14.70 48.93 -29.82
C ALA A 339 14.37 49.04 -28.32
N VAL A 340 13.43 48.22 -27.84
CA VAL A 340 12.94 48.26 -26.46
C VAL A 340 12.94 46.87 -25.84
N TRP A 341 13.48 46.78 -24.63
CA TRP A 341 13.48 45.57 -23.81
C TRP A 341 12.33 45.59 -22.79
N VAL A 342 11.58 44.49 -22.72
CA VAL A 342 10.55 44.23 -21.71
C VAL A 342 10.84 42.88 -21.06
N HIS A 343 10.96 42.84 -19.73
CA HIS A 343 11.24 41.60 -19.01
C HIS A 343 10.44 41.50 -17.72
N ARG A 344 9.92 40.30 -17.48
CA ARG A 344 9.16 39.96 -16.27
C ARG A 344 9.50 38.54 -15.82
N GLY A 345 10.18 38.40 -14.68
CA GLY A 345 10.63 37.10 -14.17
C GLY A 345 9.49 36.10 -13.98
N ASP A 346 8.41 36.54 -13.36
CA ASP A 346 7.17 35.79 -13.09
C ASP A 346 6.18 35.80 -14.27
N GLY A 347 6.60 36.30 -15.44
CA GLY A 347 5.76 36.36 -16.63
C GLY A 347 5.47 34.98 -17.23
N ASN A 348 4.26 34.80 -17.77
CA ASN A 348 3.84 33.60 -18.48
C ASN A 348 3.42 33.93 -19.93
N ALA A 349 2.88 32.93 -20.64
CA ALA A 349 2.44 33.12 -22.03
C ALA A 349 1.34 34.17 -22.20
N ASP A 350 0.45 34.32 -21.20
CA ASP A 350 -0.59 35.35 -21.22
C ASP A 350 0.03 36.75 -21.08
N PHE A 351 1.03 36.92 -20.19
CA PHE A 351 1.79 38.18 -20.08
C PHE A 351 2.42 38.57 -21.43
N VAL A 352 3.18 37.66 -22.03
CA VAL A 352 3.84 37.90 -23.33
C VAL A 352 2.83 38.26 -24.41
N LYS A 353 1.69 37.55 -24.46
CA LYS A 353 0.62 37.81 -25.41
C LYS A 353 0.02 39.20 -25.24
N VAL A 354 -0.32 39.59 -24.00
CA VAL A 354 -0.91 40.91 -23.72
C VAL A 354 0.07 42.02 -24.10
N VAL A 355 1.35 41.91 -23.74
CA VAL A 355 2.37 42.89 -24.14
C VAL A 355 2.47 42.98 -25.67
N THR A 356 2.64 41.84 -26.33
CA THR A 356 2.79 41.73 -27.79
C THR A 356 1.62 42.37 -28.55
N VAL A 357 0.38 42.08 -28.13
CA VAL A 357 -0.82 42.61 -28.79
C VAL A 357 -0.89 44.12 -28.62
N ASN A 358 -0.62 44.62 -27.40
CA ASN A 358 -0.76 46.04 -27.11
C ASN A 358 0.31 46.90 -27.80
N VAL A 359 1.55 46.43 -27.97
CA VAL A 359 2.62 47.23 -28.60
C VAL A 359 2.58 47.23 -30.13
N LYS A 360 1.77 46.34 -30.76
CA LYS A 360 1.79 46.06 -32.20
C LYS A 360 1.58 47.31 -33.07
N ASP A 361 0.57 48.12 -32.76
CA ASP A 361 0.23 49.30 -33.58
C ASP A 361 1.31 50.39 -33.48
N THR A 362 1.88 50.57 -32.29
CA THR A 362 2.98 51.54 -32.08
C THR A 362 4.26 51.07 -32.77
N LEU A 363 4.56 49.78 -32.74
CA LEU A 363 5.67 49.18 -33.49
C LEU A 363 5.54 49.39 -35.00
N ALA A 364 4.34 49.18 -35.55
CA ALA A 364 4.08 49.39 -36.97
C ALA A 364 4.30 50.86 -37.38
N ALA A 365 3.93 51.82 -36.52
CA ALA A 365 4.10 53.24 -36.77
C ALA A 365 5.55 53.74 -36.59
N SER A 366 6.28 53.24 -35.58
CA SER A 366 7.66 53.69 -35.30
C SER A 366 8.72 53.00 -36.15
N GLY A 367 8.41 51.82 -36.70
CA GLY A 367 9.39 50.97 -37.38
C GLY A 367 10.44 50.36 -36.45
N GLY A 368 10.22 50.45 -35.13
CA GLY A 368 11.14 49.93 -34.12
C GLY A 368 11.00 48.43 -33.87
N LEU A 369 11.61 47.97 -32.78
CA LEU A 369 11.64 46.59 -32.33
C LEU A 369 11.39 46.50 -30.82
N VAL A 370 10.63 45.50 -30.38
CA VAL A 370 10.41 45.16 -28.97
C VAL A 370 10.82 43.71 -28.75
N VAL A 371 11.60 43.47 -27.70
CA VAL A 371 11.89 42.13 -27.20
C VAL A 371 11.22 41.94 -25.84
N VAL A 372 10.40 40.91 -25.74
CA VAL A 372 9.70 40.52 -24.51
C VAL A 372 10.29 39.21 -24.01
N ALA A 373 10.78 39.20 -22.77
CA ALA A 373 11.30 38.00 -22.12
C ALA A 373 10.59 37.71 -20.79
N THR A 374 10.47 36.42 -20.46
CA THR A 374 10.01 35.96 -19.15
C THR A 374 10.96 34.95 -18.52
N GLY A 375 10.77 34.66 -17.23
CA GLY A 375 11.65 33.77 -16.47
C GLY A 375 12.82 34.50 -15.82
N GLU A 376 13.42 33.85 -14.83
CA GLU A 376 14.58 34.35 -14.08
C GLU A 376 15.81 33.46 -14.32
N ASP A 377 16.96 33.91 -13.83
CA ASP A 377 18.19 33.10 -13.84
C ASP A 377 17.94 31.69 -13.28
N LYS A 378 18.47 30.69 -13.99
CA LYS A 378 18.28 29.25 -13.71
C LYS A 378 16.85 28.73 -13.86
N GLN A 379 15.92 29.52 -14.38
CA GLN A 379 14.57 29.10 -14.73
C GLN A 379 14.37 29.15 -16.25
N GLY A 380 13.34 28.44 -16.73
CA GLY A 380 12.92 28.53 -18.12
C GLY A 380 12.07 29.77 -18.37
N GLY A 381 11.95 30.16 -19.65
CA GLY A 381 11.27 31.37 -20.04
C GLY A 381 10.78 31.38 -21.47
N GLN A 382 10.00 32.41 -21.81
CA GLN A 382 9.66 32.72 -23.19
C GLN A 382 10.42 33.94 -23.65
N LEU A 383 10.73 33.98 -24.94
CA LEU A 383 11.37 35.11 -25.59
C LEU A 383 10.64 35.40 -26.89
N VAL A 384 10.19 36.64 -27.07
CA VAL A 384 9.49 37.08 -28.28
C VAL A 384 10.16 38.36 -28.79
N VAL A 385 10.46 38.38 -30.08
CA VAL A 385 11.01 39.53 -30.80
C VAL A 385 9.95 39.98 -31.80
N LEU A 386 9.60 41.27 -31.75
CA LEU A 386 8.58 41.90 -32.59
C LEU A 386 9.14 43.16 -33.22
N GLY A 387 8.95 43.35 -34.52
CA GLY A 387 9.41 44.56 -35.20
C GLY A 387 9.34 44.41 -36.71
N GLN A 388 10.00 45.31 -37.45
CA GLN A 388 10.09 45.14 -38.90
C GLN A 388 10.93 43.91 -39.28
N LYS A 389 10.59 43.27 -40.42
CA LYS A 389 11.26 42.07 -40.91
C LYS A 389 12.79 42.16 -40.88
N ALA A 390 13.35 43.25 -41.41
CA ALA A 390 14.79 43.46 -41.44
C ALA A 390 15.42 43.49 -40.04
N GLY A 391 14.77 44.16 -39.07
CA GLY A 391 15.25 44.23 -37.69
C GLY A 391 15.17 42.89 -36.96
N VAL A 392 14.07 42.14 -37.14
CA VAL A 392 13.91 40.80 -36.57
C VAL A 392 14.94 39.82 -37.14
N GLU A 393 15.12 39.80 -38.47
CA GLU A 393 16.10 38.94 -39.15
C GLU A 393 17.54 39.29 -38.77
N ALA A 394 17.85 40.55 -38.46
CA ALA A 394 19.17 40.98 -38.01
C ALA A 394 19.45 40.71 -36.52
N LEU A 395 18.43 40.76 -35.64
CA LEU A 395 18.61 40.58 -34.20
C LEU A 395 18.56 39.12 -33.76
N VAL A 396 17.67 38.30 -34.34
CA VAL A 396 17.47 36.90 -33.92
C VAL A 396 18.75 36.05 -33.98
N PRO A 397 19.63 36.15 -35.00
CA PRO A 397 20.91 35.45 -35.01
C PRO A 397 21.79 35.81 -33.81
N LYS A 398 21.91 37.11 -33.48
CA LYS A 398 22.69 37.57 -32.31
C LYS A 398 22.14 37.03 -30.99
N ILE A 399 20.81 36.92 -30.88
CA ILE A 399 20.15 36.31 -29.72
C ILE A 399 20.48 34.81 -29.62
N LYS A 400 20.48 34.08 -30.75
CA LYS A 400 20.82 32.65 -30.76
C LYS A 400 22.29 32.38 -30.44
N ASP A 401 23.19 33.28 -30.84
CA ASP A 401 24.61 33.19 -30.46
C ASP A 401 24.81 33.43 -28.96
N LEU A 402 24.00 34.33 -28.37
CA LEU A 402 24.02 34.62 -26.94
C LEU A 402 23.37 33.51 -26.09
N ILE A 403 22.32 32.85 -26.61
CA ILE A 403 21.54 31.85 -25.89
C ILE A 403 21.61 30.51 -26.62
N LYS A 404 22.50 29.62 -26.18
CA LYS A 404 22.77 28.34 -26.84
C LYS A 404 21.56 27.41 -26.93
N ASP A 405 20.67 27.45 -25.94
CA ASP A 405 19.53 26.52 -25.82
C ASP A 405 18.16 27.14 -26.17
N VAL A 406 18.13 28.26 -26.89
CA VAL A 406 16.86 28.86 -27.31
C VAL A 406 16.28 28.13 -28.53
N LYS A 407 15.12 27.50 -28.36
CA LYS A 407 14.38 26.84 -29.45
C LYS A 407 13.18 27.69 -29.82
N GLY A 408 13.12 28.12 -31.07
CA GLY A 408 12.07 29.04 -31.53
C GLY A 408 12.00 29.17 -33.03
N GLY A 409 10.88 29.72 -33.48
CA GLY A 409 10.54 29.93 -34.88
C GLY A 409 9.74 31.20 -35.06
N GLY A 410 9.75 31.72 -36.28
CA GLY A 410 9.10 32.97 -36.64
C GLY A 410 9.30 33.28 -38.11
N ALA A 411 8.49 34.20 -38.63
CA ALA A 411 8.58 34.68 -40.00
C ALA A 411 8.16 36.15 -40.04
N GLY A 412 8.81 36.94 -40.89
CA GLY A 412 8.47 38.34 -41.09
C GLY A 412 8.72 39.20 -39.85
N ASP A 413 7.65 39.76 -39.29
CA ASP A 413 7.65 40.78 -38.24
C ASP A 413 7.71 40.22 -36.80
N LYS A 414 7.77 38.88 -36.65
CA LYS A 414 7.75 38.22 -35.34
C LYS A 414 8.61 36.96 -35.30
N TRP A 415 9.35 36.81 -34.21
CA TRP A 415 9.98 35.56 -33.80
C TRP A 415 9.64 35.21 -32.34
N GLN A 416 9.41 33.93 -32.06
CA GLN A 416 9.14 33.46 -30.70
C GLN A 416 9.93 32.20 -30.39
N GLY A 417 10.47 32.13 -29.18
CA GLY A 417 11.25 31.01 -28.68
C GLY A 417 10.99 30.72 -27.22
N LYS A 418 11.35 29.50 -26.82
CA LYS A 418 11.37 29.05 -25.44
C LYS A 418 12.81 28.82 -25.03
N VAL A 419 13.19 29.36 -23.88
CA VAL A 419 14.47 29.12 -23.24
C VAL A 419 14.24 28.09 -22.15
N THR A 420 15.00 26.99 -22.18
CA THR A 420 14.86 25.91 -21.20
C THR A 420 15.35 26.36 -19.82
N THR A 421 16.48 27.07 -19.80
CA THR A 421 17.11 27.63 -18.61
C THR A 421 17.87 28.90 -18.99
N TRP A 422 17.67 30.00 -18.27
CA TRP A 422 18.50 31.20 -18.41
C TRP A 422 19.82 31.03 -17.66
N ASP A 423 20.95 31.06 -18.37
CA ASP A 423 22.26 31.09 -17.73
C ASP A 423 22.46 32.42 -16.98
N LYS A 424 23.22 32.36 -15.88
CA LYS A 424 23.42 33.52 -14.99
C LYS A 424 23.95 34.72 -15.77
N GLY A 425 23.25 35.86 -15.67
CA GLY A 425 23.64 37.11 -16.33
C GLY A 425 23.25 37.23 -17.81
N VAL A 426 22.74 36.18 -18.45
CA VAL A 426 22.34 36.23 -19.86
C VAL A 426 21.18 37.20 -20.09
N LEU A 427 20.23 37.29 -19.16
CA LEU A 427 19.14 38.27 -19.25
C LEU A 427 19.64 39.72 -19.24
N VAL A 428 20.73 40.00 -18.52
CA VAL A 428 21.38 41.31 -18.50
C VAL A 428 22.08 41.58 -19.83
N SER A 429 22.89 40.63 -20.32
CA SER A 429 23.55 40.75 -21.62
C SER A 429 22.56 40.87 -22.78
N LEU A 430 21.41 40.19 -22.69
CA LEU A 430 20.35 40.27 -23.67
C LEU A 430 19.66 41.64 -23.66
N LYS A 431 19.42 42.21 -22.46
CA LYS A 431 18.92 43.58 -22.32
C LYS A 431 19.88 44.58 -22.98
N GLU A 432 21.17 44.50 -22.68
CA GLU A 432 22.21 45.37 -23.25
C GLU A 432 22.29 45.24 -24.78
N LEU A 433 22.22 44.00 -25.29
CA LEU A 433 22.17 43.73 -26.72
C LEU A 433 20.96 44.40 -27.39
N VAL A 434 19.77 44.32 -26.77
CA VAL A 434 18.54 44.89 -27.32
C VAL A 434 18.55 46.41 -27.25
N GLU A 435 18.89 47.00 -26.11
CA GLU A 435 18.90 48.47 -25.94
C GLU A 435 20.00 49.15 -26.78
N GLY A 436 21.11 48.46 -27.05
CA GLY A 436 22.17 48.92 -27.95
C GLY A 436 21.93 48.61 -29.43
N PHE A 437 20.84 47.93 -29.80
CA PHE A 437 20.58 47.52 -31.17
C PHE A 437 20.06 48.67 -32.04
N SER A 438 20.77 48.95 -33.13
CA SER A 438 20.34 49.86 -34.19
C SER A 438 20.46 49.15 -35.53
N PHE A 439 19.47 49.37 -36.39
CA PHE A 439 19.36 48.83 -37.74
C PHE A 439 18.82 49.88 -38.70
#